data_AF-A0AAV2BQE5-F1
#
_entry.id   AF-A0AAV2BQE5-F1
#
_cell.length_a   1.000
_cell.length_b   1.000
_cell.length_c   1.000
_cell.angle_alpha   90.00
_cell.angle_beta   90.00
_cell.angle_gamma   90.00
#
_symmetry.space_group_name_H-M   'P 1'
#
loop_
_entity.id
_entity.type
_entity.pdbx_description
1 polymer ?
#
loop_
_entity_poly.entity_id
_entity_poly.type
_entity_poly.pdbx_seq_one_letter_code
_entity_poly.pdbx_strand_id
1 'polypeptide(L)'
;MYLKFPMEWIHCLVSTITMPNQKGLIQEHMNFSQNYMDDVRMWENETYIKNNTHIVQLPYVPIPGSNSNSNSGKMEKCHALLKRVQSIRLKQRAEKLAFDEERLQEYLSVQDLIEDGDDEAILALQELGYTSAAELQAGIKKINCNIRKLKNLIATQQDEPQESPLTNWCEDLNLKNFTDAETWLNTVKLKRKEVFEARQKLTSDRFKSTNLGGFSFTTANDLFGGLFADPVEMKSFQEHTMELEEKKEQIKVLDEILAEYEREFSKSETNFSFNLAEYYQLHVGLERIRVPEILFQPTMVGIEQAGLAETIEMVLARYVISDQQKLAENVFITGGCAKLPFIKERIETELLAMRPFQSKFNVQLADDPLLDAWRGARKWALNEENLKKFSVTRQEYEEKGGDYLKDHMCSNHFVSLPAPVKKTLVATATSPPAGTKQEQKIT
;
A
#
# COMPACT_ATOMS: atom_id res chain seq x y z
N MET A 1 -17.37 -6.94 19.82
CA MET A 1 -16.94 -6.17 18.63
C MET A 1 -15.43 -6.01 18.72
N TYR A 2 -14.68 -6.90 18.06
CA TYR A 2 -13.22 -6.79 18.01
C TYR A 2 -12.88 -5.76 16.92
N LEU A 3 -12.64 -4.51 17.33
CA LEU A 3 -12.13 -3.48 16.43
C LEU A 3 -10.71 -3.88 16.03
N LYS A 4 -10.57 -4.39 14.81
CA LYS A 4 -9.28 -4.66 14.17
C LYS A 4 -8.77 -3.30 13.68
N PHE A 5 -7.94 -2.63 14.47
CA PHE A 5 -7.35 -1.35 14.09
C PHE A 5 -6.49 -1.54 12.82
N PRO A 6 -6.72 -0.78 11.74
CA PRO A 6 -5.85 -0.83 10.57
C PRO A 6 -4.54 -0.12 10.91
N MET A 7 -3.52 -0.92 11.24
CA MET A 7 -2.15 -0.51 11.58
C MET A 7 -1.30 -0.14 10.35
N GLU A 8 -1.92 0.15 9.20
CA GLU A 8 -1.24 0.42 7.92
C GLU A 8 -0.41 1.71 7.92
N TRP A 9 -0.46 2.51 8.98
CA TRP A 9 0.20 3.83 9.07
C TRP A 9 1.59 3.80 9.74
N ILE A 10 2.09 2.65 10.20
CA ILE A 10 3.41 2.52 10.84
C ILE A 10 4.28 1.53 10.06
N HIS A 11 4.72 1.91 8.86
CA HIS A 11 5.32 0.97 7.90
C HIS A 11 6.77 0.50 8.19
N CYS A 12 7.36 0.77 9.37
CA CYS A 12 8.72 0.31 9.70
C CYS A 12 8.92 -0.37 11.06
N LEU A 13 7.92 -0.47 11.95
CA LEU A 13 8.12 -0.98 13.32
C LEU A 13 7.11 -2.05 13.77
N VAL A 14 6.23 -2.53 12.87
CA VAL A 14 5.15 -3.49 13.19
C VAL A 14 5.67 -4.81 13.78
N SER A 15 6.88 -5.25 13.44
CA SER A 15 7.45 -6.50 13.96
C SER A 15 7.78 -6.46 15.46
N THR A 16 7.92 -5.26 16.05
CA THR A 16 8.40 -5.09 17.45
C THR A 16 7.26 -4.76 18.42
N ILE A 17 6.13 -4.24 17.94
CA ILE A 17 5.01 -3.80 18.79
C ILE A 17 3.96 -4.91 18.89
N THR A 18 3.93 -5.59 20.04
CA THR A 18 2.92 -6.62 20.34
C THR A 18 1.55 -6.01 20.65
N MET A 19 0.46 -6.76 20.42
CA MET A 19 -0.92 -6.32 20.71
C MET A 19 -1.12 -5.81 22.17
N PRO A 20 -0.55 -6.43 23.23
CA PRO A 20 -0.64 -5.89 24.58
C PRO A 20 0.01 -4.51 24.73
N ASN A 21 1.16 -4.30 24.07
CA ASN A 21 1.85 -3.01 24.09
C ASN A 21 1.03 -1.94 23.36
N GLN A 22 0.34 -2.30 22.25
CA GLN A 22 -0.58 -1.39 21.56
C GLN A 22 -1.72 -0.92 22.48
N LYS A 23 -2.32 -1.84 23.26
CA LYS A 23 -3.37 -1.48 24.22
C LYS A 23 -2.86 -0.52 25.30
N GLY A 24 -1.64 -0.73 25.80
CA GLY A 24 -0.98 0.20 26.73
C GLY A 24 -0.81 1.59 26.12
N LEU A 25 -0.27 1.67 24.90
CA LEU A 25 -0.11 2.93 24.15
C LEU A 25 -1.42 3.69 23.99
N ILE A 26 -2.51 2.98 23.64
CA ILE A 26 -3.83 3.59 23.52
C ILE A 26 -4.28 4.19 24.85
N GLN A 27 -4.20 3.42 25.94
CA GLN A 27 -4.68 3.86 27.24
C GLN A 27 -3.87 5.01 27.86
N GLU A 28 -2.57 5.08 27.57
CA GLU A 28 -1.66 6.05 28.19
C GLU A 28 -1.47 7.33 27.37
N HIS A 29 -1.60 7.27 26.04
CA HIS A 29 -1.23 8.39 25.17
C HIS A 29 -2.37 8.98 24.36
N MET A 30 -3.49 8.27 24.22
CA MET A 30 -4.63 8.74 23.42
C MET A 30 -5.68 9.43 24.28
N ASN A 31 -6.43 10.33 23.65
CA ASN A 31 -7.49 11.09 24.29
C ASN A 31 -8.57 11.48 23.28
N PHE A 32 -9.78 11.77 23.77
CA PHE A 32 -10.82 12.32 22.91
C PHE A 32 -10.60 13.82 22.71
N SER A 33 -10.90 14.30 21.51
CA SER A 33 -11.00 15.72 21.21
C SER A 33 -12.44 16.18 21.41
N GLN A 34 -12.67 17.38 21.95
CA GLN A 34 -14.00 17.99 22.00
C GLN A 34 -14.45 18.47 20.61
N ASN A 35 -13.53 19.09 19.86
CA ASN A 35 -13.74 19.52 18.49
C ASN A 35 -12.56 19.05 17.64
N TYR A 36 -12.77 17.92 16.97
CA TYR A 36 -11.73 17.22 16.23
C TYR A 36 -11.08 18.10 15.16
N MET A 37 -11.88 18.87 14.41
CA MET A 37 -11.36 19.67 13.29
C MET A 37 -10.48 20.83 13.75
N ASP A 38 -10.84 21.47 14.86
CA ASP A 38 -10.03 22.56 15.43
C ASP A 38 -8.74 22.03 16.05
N ASP A 39 -8.79 20.88 16.72
CA ASP A 39 -7.58 20.24 17.25
C ASP A 39 -6.64 19.82 16.12
N VAL A 40 -7.15 19.23 15.02
CA VAL A 40 -6.34 18.90 13.83
C VAL A 40 -5.63 20.12 13.26
N ARG A 41 -6.29 21.29 13.23
CA ARG A 41 -5.65 22.55 12.80
C ARG A 41 -4.52 22.99 13.72
N MET A 42 -4.63 22.75 15.03
CA MET A 42 -3.53 23.04 15.97
C MET A 42 -2.28 22.21 15.65
N TRP A 43 -2.46 20.98 15.14
CA TRP A 43 -1.35 20.12 14.69
C TRP A 43 -0.64 20.61 13.43
N GLU A 44 -1.12 21.64 12.74
CA GLU A 44 -0.37 22.27 11.65
C GLU A 44 0.78 23.14 12.17
N ASN A 45 0.75 23.55 13.45
CA ASN A 45 1.77 24.40 14.05
C ASN A 45 2.97 23.59 14.55
N GLU A 46 4.17 23.94 14.06
CA GLU A 46 5.43 23.26 14.44
C GLU A 46 5.71 23.27 15.95
N THR A 47 5.40 24.37 16.65
CA THR A 47 5.60 24.45 18.10
C THR A 47 4.63 23.55 18.86
N TYR A 48 3.40 23.41 18.35
CA TYR A 48 2.40 22.54 18.92
C TYR A 48 2.76 21.06 18.70
N ILE A 49 3.23 20.69 17.51
CA ILE A 49 3.71 19.33 17.21
C ILE A 49 4.83 18.94 18.18
N LYS A 50 5.86 19.80 18.34
CA LYS A 50 7.00 19.47 19.21
C LYS A 50 6.61 19.26 20.68
N ASN A 51 5.66 20.05 21.18
CA ASN A 51 5.22 19.97 22.57
C ASN A 51 4.22 18.84 22.83
N ASN A 52 3.41 18.46 21.84
CA ASN A 52 2.32 17.48 22.01
C ASN A 52 2.63 16.10 21.42
N THR A 53 3.72 15.94 20.67
CA THR A 53 4.16 14.62 20.20
C THR A 53 4.74 13.84 21.37
N HIS A 54 4.17 12.67 21.63
CA HIS A 54 4.69 11.74 22.62
C HIS A 54 5.75 10.86 21.96
N ILE A 55 6.93 10.78 22.57
CA ILE A 55 8.03 9.94 22.08
C ILE A 55 8.14 8.73 23.00
N VAL A 56 7.91 7.54 22.44
CA VAL A 56 8.01 6.27 23.15
C VAL A 56 9.27 5.54 22.70
N GLN A 57 10.20 5.31 23.63
CA GLN A 57 11.42 4.57 23.34
C GLN A 57 11.13 3.07 23.30
N LEU A 58 11.36 2.44 22.15
CA LEU A 58 11.30 0.99 22.01
C LEU A 58 12.62 0.35 22.46
N PRO A 59 12.59 -0.91 22.95
CA PRO A 59 13.79 -1.64 23.27
C PRO A 59 14.67 -1.84 22.03
N TYR A 60 15.96 -1.58 22.17
CA TYR A 60 16.96 -1.79 21.12
C TYR A 60 18.26 -2.34 21.72
N VAL A 61 19.07 -3.01 20.90
CA VAL A 61 20.40 -3.52 21.29
C VAL A 61 21.47 -2.62 20.67
N PRO A 62 22.30 -1.91 21.44
CA PRO A 62 23.38 -1.10 20.90
C PRO A 62 24.44 -1.97 20.21
N ILE A 63 24.83 -1.62 18.99
CA ILE A 63 25.92 -2.28 18.25
C ILE A 63 27.25 -1.58 18.65
N PRO A 64 28.19 -2.27 19.31
CA PRO A 64 29.49 -1.69 19.62
C PRO A 64 30.34 -1.57 18.34
N GLY A 65 30.81 -0.36 17.97
CA GLY A 65 31.98 -0.22 17.09
C GLY A 65 31.88 0.61 15.80
N SER A 66 30.80 1.33 15.50
CA SER A 66 30.77 2.18 14.29
C SER A 66 31.44 3.54 14.51
N ASN A 67 32.77 3.56 14.63
CA ASN A 67 33.56 4.77 14.44
C ASN A 67 34.90 4.41 13.79
N SER A 68 34.95 4.43 12.46
CA SER A 68 36.22 4.47 11.72
C SER A 68 36.07 5.35 10.46
N ASN A 69 36.32 6.65 10.63
CA ASN A 69 36.62 7.55 9.52
C ASN A 69 38.13 7.56 9.29
N SER A 70 38.62 6.76 8.34
CA SER A 70 39.96 6.92 7.75
C SER A 70 39.81 7.25 6.27
N ASN A 71 40.46 8.35 5.85
CA ASN A 71 40.43 8.84 4.46
C ASN A 71 41.18 7.93 3.47
N SER A 72 41.96 6.95 3.92
CA SER A 72 42.77 6.10 3.03
C SER A 72 41.98 5.03 2.26
N GLY A 73 40.68 4.87 2.55
CA GLY A 73 39.82 3.88 1.88
C GLY A 73 38.88 4.45 0.81
N LYS A 74 38.88 5.77 0.54
CA LYS A 74 37.91 6.39 -0.40
C LYS A 74 38.09 5.90 -1.85
N MET A 75 39.33 5.70 -2.32
CA MET A 75 39.57 5.18 -3.67
C MET A 75 39.26 3.69 -3.81
N GLU A 76 39.53 2.88 -2.79
CA GLU A 76 39.12 1.47 -2.76
C GLU A 76 37.59 1.33 -2.79
N LYS A 77 36.88 2.23 -2.10
CA LYS A 77 35.41 2.35 -2.18
C LYS A 77 34.93 2.72 -3.59
N CYS A 78 35.63 3.60 -4.30
CA CYS A 78 35.30 3.91 -5.72
C CYS A 78 35.51 2.69 -6.64
N HIS A 79 36.52 1.86 -6.40
CA HIS A 79 36.70 0.59 -7.12
C HIS A 79 35.55 -0.40 -6.84
N ALA A 80 35.12 -0.52 -5.58
CA ALA A 80 33.99 -1.37 -5.20
C ALA A 80 32.66 -0.87 -5.80
N LEU A 81 32.46 0.45 -5.82
CA LEU A 81 31.33 1.14 -6.44
C LEU A 81 31.21 0.79 -7.92
N LEU A 82 32.30 0.91 -8.70
CA LEU A 82 32.25 0.62 -10.14
C LEU A 82 31.93 -0.84 -10.44
N LYS A 83 32.46 -1.78 -9.62
CA LYS A 83 32.09 -3.20 -9.72
C LYS A 83 30.60 -3.42 -9.44
N ARG A 84 30.02 -2.67 -8.49
CA ARG A 84 28.59 -2.72 -8.16
C ARG A 84 27.73 -2.13 -9.28
N VAL A 85 28.12 -0.99 -9.85
CA VAL A 85 27.43 -0.42 -11.01
C VAL A 85 27.47 -1.38 -12.20
N GLN A 86 28.59 -2.07 -12.43
CA GLN A 86 28.70 -3.10 -13.45
C GLN A 86 27.76 -4.28 -13.19
N SER A 87 27.65 -4.76 -11.95
CA SER A 87 26.75 -5.88 -11.62
C SER A 87 25.26 -5.49 -11.72
N ILE A 88 24.89 -4.27 -11.31
CA ILE A 88 23.52 -3.74 -11.47
C ILE A 88 23.14 -3.68 -12.96
N ARG A 89 24.05 -3.19 -13.81
CA ARG A 89 23.82 -3.09 -15.27
C ARG A 89 23.71 -4.45 -15.95
N LEU A 90 24.57 -5.41 -15.57
CA LEU A 90 24.48 -6.77 -16.06
C LEU A 90 23.12 -7.39 -15.69
N LYS A 91 22.66 -7.16 -14.46
CA LYS A 91 21.35 -7.60 -13.99
C LYS A 91 20.20 -6.95 -14.78
N GLN A 92 20.20 -5.63 -14.95
CA GLN A 92 19.17 -4.91 -15.71
C GLN A 92 19.13 -5.35 -17.18
N ARG A 93 20.29 -5.64 -17.80
CA ARG A 93 20.36 -6.16 -19.17
C ARG A 93 19.81 -7.58 -19.27
N ALA A 94 20.07 -8.43 -18.27
CA ALA A 94 19.49 -9.77 -18.20
C ALA A 94 17.97 -9.74 -17.98
N GLU A 95 17.48 -8.87 -17.10
CA GLU A 95 16.04 -8.65 -16.88
C GLU A 95 15.35 -8.13 -18.16
N LYS A 96 15.97 -7.19 -18.86
CA LYS A 96 15.45 -6.69 -20.15
C LYS A 96 15.45 -7.78 -21.23
N LEU A 97 16.49 -8.62 -21.28
CA LEU A 97 16.53 -9.75 -22.20
C LEU A 97 15.39 -10.72 -21.92
N ALA A 98 15.18 -11.08 -20.64
CA ALA A 98 14.11 -11.97 -20.23
C ALA A 98 12.72 -11.40 -20.58
N PHE A 99 12.51 -10.10 -20.33
CA PHE A 99 11.27 -9.41 -20.71
C PHE A 99 11.04 -9.41 -22.22
N ASP A 100 12.07 -9.11 -23.02
CA ASP A 100 11.96 -9.13 -24.48
C ASP A 100 11.72 -10.56 -25.02
N GLU A 101 12.26 -11.60 -24.36
CA GLU A 101 12.03 -13.02 -24.68
C GLU A 101 10.61 -13.49 -24.34
N GLU A 102 10.08 -13.13 -23.17
CA GLU A 102 8.70 -13.40 -22.76
C GLU A 102 7.71 -12.74 -23.73
N ARG A 103 7.95 -11.47 -24.07
CA ARG A 103 7.12 -10.75 -25.03
C ARG A 103 7.21 -11.33 -26.45
N LEU A 104 8.36 -11.88 -26.83
CA LEU A 104 8.48 -12.63 -28.09
C LEU A 104 7.64 -13.91 -28.04
N GLN A 105 7.63 -14.64 -26.92
CA GLN A 105 6.79 -15.83 -26.76
C GLN A 105 5.30 -15.49 -26.86
N GLU A 106 4.85 -14.39 -26.26
CA GLU A 106 3.48 -13.89 -26.41
C GLU A 106 3.14 -13.57 -27.87
N TYR A 107 4.08 -12.97 -28.62
CA TYR A 107 3.83 -12.65 -30.03
C TYR A 107 3.78 -13.88 -30.91
N LEU A 108 4.58 -14.91 -30.58
CA LEU A 108 4.57 -16.19 -31.28
C LEU A 108 3.31 -16.99 -30.96
N SER A 109 2.82 -16.99 -29.72
CA SER A 109 1.57 -17.68 -29.39
C SER A 109 0.37 -17.07 -30.11
N VAL A 110 0.32 -15.73 -30.23
CA VAL A 110 -0.72 -15.06 -31.03
C VAL A 110 -0.53 -15.33 -32.53
N GLN A 111 0.70 -15.47 -33.02
CA GLN A 111 0.94 -15.91 -34.40
C GLN A 111 0.40 -17.32 -34.65
N ASP A 112 0.63 -18.26 -33.73
CA ASP A 112 0.16 -19.64 -33.84
C ASP A 112 -1.38 -19.69 -33.87
N LEU A 113 -2.06 -18.93 -33.01
CA LEU A 113 -3.53 -18.78 -33.03
C LEU A 113 -4.07 -18.23 -34.36
N ILE A 114 -3.32 -17.31 -35.00
CA ILE A 114 -3.68 -16.78 -36.33
C ILE A 114 -3.50 -17.85 -37.41
N GLU A 115 -2.45 -18.67 -37.32
CA GLU A 115 -2.17 -19.76 -38.26
C GLU A 115 -3.18 -20.91 -38.13
N ASP A 116 -3.65 -21.19 -36.91
CA ASP A 116 -4.68 -22.20 -36.61
C ASP A 116 -6.11 -21.74 -36.97
N GLY A 117 -6.30 -20.43 -37.19
CA GLY A 117 -7.58 -19.85 -37.61
C GLY A 117 -8.59 -19.70 -36.47
N ASP A 118 -8.11 -19.58 -35.23
CA ASP A 118 -8.95 -19.47 -34.04
C ASP A 118 -9.61 -18.09 -33.91
N ASP A 119 -10.91 -18.06 -33.58
CA ASP A 119 -11.68 -16.83 -33.37
C ASP A 119 -11.11 -15.96 -32.23
N GLU A 120 -10.36 -16.57 -31.30
CA GLU A 120 -9.68 -15.89 -30.18
C GLU A 120 -8.47 -15.05 -30.62
N ALA A 121 -7.93 -15.27 -31.83
CA ALA A 121 -6.77 -14.56 -32.35
C ALA A 121 -7.01 -13.04 -32.53
N ILE A 122 -8.24 -12.64 -32.88
CA ILE A 122 -8.61 -11.23 -33.08
C ILE A 122 -8.61 -10.47 -31.73
N LEU A 123 -9.10 -11.11 -30.67
CA LEU A 123 -9.08 -10.56 -29.31
C LEU A 123 -7.65 -10.42 -28.79
N ALA A 124 -6.82 -11.44 -28.97
CA ALA A 124 -5.43 -11.42 -28.55
C ALA A 124 -4.59 -10.36 -29.29
N LEU A 125 -4.84 -10.14 -30.59
CA LEU A 125 -4.23 -9.04 -31.35
C LEU A 125 -4.59 -7.66 -30.76
N GLN A 126 -5.85 -7.46 -30.39
CA GLN A 126 -6.33 -6.21 -29.83
C GLN A 126 -5.76 -5.95 -28.43
N GLU A 127 -5.57 -7.00 -27.62
CA GLU A 127 -4.93 -6.91 -26.30
C GLU A 127 -3.44 -6.51 -26.41
N LEU A 128 -2.74 -7.01 -27.43
CA LEU A 128 -1.36 -6.62 -27.74
C LEU A 128 -1.24 -5.27 -28.47
N GLY A 129 -2.36 -4.64 -28.83
CA GLY A 129 -2.41 -3.35 -29.50
C GLY A 129 -2.07 -3.38 -31.00
N TYR A 130 -2.17 -4.53 -31.65
CA TYR A 130 -1.96 -4.69 -33.09
C TYR A 130 -3.30 -4.81 -33.82
N THR A 131 -3.40 -4.20 -35.00
CA THR A 131 -4.64 -4.21 -35.80
C THR A 131 -4.58 -5.19 -36.97
N SER A 132 -3.38 -5.68 -37.31
CA SER A 132 -3.15 -6.61 -38.42
C SER A 132 -2.02 -7.59 -38.13
N ALA A 133 -2.14 -8.81 -38.68
CA ALA A 133 -1.08 -9.82 -38.64
C ALA A 133 0.24 -9.32 -39.24
N ALA A 134 0.19 -8.39 -40.23
CA ALA A 134 1.39 -7.79 -40.80
C ALA A 134 2.12 -6.87 -39.80
N GLU A 135 1.39 -6.19 -38.91
CA GLU A 135 1.96 -5.35 -37.85
C GLU A 135 2.58 -6.20 -36.74
N LEU A 136 1.93 -7.32 -36.38
CA LEU A 136 2.48 -8.30 -35.45
C LEU A 136 3.80 -8.89 -35.98
N GLN A 137 3.86 -9.27 -37.26
CA GLN A 137 5.08 -9.75 -37.91
C GLN A 137 6.22 -8.71 -37.93
N ALA A 138 5.89 -7.43 -38.11
CA ALA A 138 6.88 -6.35 -37.99
C ALA A 138 7.37 -6.19 -36.53
N GLY A 139 6.47 -6.34 -35.56
CA GLY A 139 6.77 -6.38 -34.12
C GLY A 139 7.74 -7.53 -33.76
N ILE A 140 7.44 -8.75 -34.22
CA ILE A 140 8.28 -9.94 -34.03
C ILE A 140 9.68 -9.73 -34.60
N LYS A 141 9.79 -9.17 -35.82
CA LYS A 141 11.10 -8.86 -36.43
C LYS A 141 11.89 -7.83 -35.61
N LYS A 142 11.22 -6.81 -35.09
CA LYS A 142 11.83 -5.75 -34.27
C LYS A 142 12.33 -6.31 -32.92
N ILE A 143 11.51 -7.09 -32.23
CA ILE A 143 11.88 -7.71 -30.95
C ILE A 143 13.04 -8.70 -31.15
N ASN A 144 12.99 -9.56 -32.18
CA ASN A 144 14.09 -10.47 -32.50
C ASN A 144 15.41 -9.74 -32.78
N CYS A 145 15.36 -8.60 -33.48
CA CYS A 145 16.55 -7.76 -33.70
C CYS A 145 17.12 -7.22 -32.38
N ASN A 146 16.24 -6.77 -31.47
CA ASN A 146 16.64 -6.29 -30.15
C ASN A 146 17.24 -7.39 -29.28
N ILE A 147 16.62 -8.58 -29.25
CA ILE A 147 17.13 -9.75 -28.52
C ILE A 147 18.51 -10.13 -29.03
N ARG A 148 18.73 -10.21 -30.36
CA ARG A 148 20.06 -10.51 -30.93
C ARG A 148 21.11 -9.47 -30.50
N LYS A 149 20.76 -8.18 -30.54
CA LYS A 149 21.65 -7.11 -30.10
C LYS A 149 22.00 -7.22 -28.61
N LEU A 150 21.01 -7.49 -27.75
CA LEU A 150 21.19 -7.65 -26.31
C LEU A 150 22.01 -8.90 -25.96
N LYS A 151 21.74 -10.04 -26.61
CA LYS A 151 22.53 -11.28 -26.44
C LYS A 151 23.98 -11.09 -26.81
N ASN A 152 24.25 -10.43 -27.96
CA ASN A 152 25.62 -10.13 -28.36
C ASN A 152 26.31 -9.21 -27.34
N LEU A 153 25.63 -8.18 -26.83
CA LEU A 153 26.19 -7.25 -25.86
C LEU A 153 26.51 -7.92 -24.50
N ILE A 154 25.69 -8.89 -24.09
CA ILE A 154 25.91 -9.68 -22.86
C ILE A 154 27.06 -10.68 -23.07
N ALA A 155 27.13 -11.34 -24.23
CA ALA A 155 28.19 -12.29 -24.55
C ALA A 155 29.59 -11.63 -24.59
N THR A 156 29.71 -10.46 -25.19
CA THR A 156 30.98 -9.71 -25.23
C THR A 156 31.50 -9.31 -23.84
N GLN A 157 30.65 -9.27 -22.81
CA GLN A 157 31.03 -8.93 -21.43
C GLN A 157 31.34 -10.14 -20.54
N GLN A 158 31.09 -11.36 -21.00
CA GLN A 158 31.35 -12.59 -20.23
C GLN A 158 32.77 -13.15 -20.45
N ASP A 159 33.44 -12.81 -21.55
CA ASP A 159 34.74 -13.41 -21.94
C ASP A 159 35.99 -12.64 -21.42
N GLU A 160 35.85 -11.45 -20.82
CA GLU A 160 36.97 -10.61 -20.33
C GLU A 160 36.70 -10.07 -18.91
N PRO A 161 37.34 -10.59 -17.83
CA PRO A 161 37.01 -10.22 -16.44
C PRO A 161 37.50 -8.85 -15.95
N GLN A 162 38.01 -7.96 -16.83
CA GLN A 162 38.78 -6.78 -16.40
C GLN A 162 38.40 -5.44 -17.05
N GLU A 163 37.34 -5.36 -17.86
CA GLU A 163 36.95 -4.06 -18.42
C GLU A 163 35.89 -3.36 -17.57
N SER A 164 36.31 -2.23 -16.99
CA SER A 164 35.43 -1.28 -16.29
C SER A 164 34.28 -0.81 -17.21
N PRO A 165 33.12 -0.41 -16.67
CA PRO A 165 31.97 0.06 -17.47
C PRO A 165 32.25 1.29 -18.36
N LEU A 166 33.44 1.89 -18.23
CA LEU A 166 33.92 3.09 -18.91
C LEU A 166 34.94 2.79 -20.02
N THR A 167 35.53 1.59 -20.05
CA THR A 167 36.72 1.28 -20.88
C THR A 167 36.43 1.33 -22.38
N ASN A 168 35.17 1.16 -22.80
CA ASN A 168 34.83 1.05 -24.23
C ASN A 168 34.62 2.41 -24.92
N TRP A 169 34.53 3.51 -24.17
CA TRP A 169 34.22 4.83 -24.75
C TRP A 169 34.74 6.02 -23.93
N CYS A 170 35.43 5.79 -22.81
CA CYS A 170 35.99 6.85 -21.98
C CYS A 170 37.21 6.37 -21.17
N GLU A 171 38.35 6.14 -21.85
CA GLU A 171 39.63 5.79 -21.22
C GLU A 171 40.07 6.82 -20.15
N ASP A 172 39.73 8.10 -20.35
CA ASP A 172 40.06 9.21 -19.46
C ASP A 172 39.43 9.08 -18.05
N LEU A 173 38.38 8.27 -17.89
CA LEU A 173 37.69 8.06 -16.60
C LEU A 173 38.17 6.79 -15.87
N ASN A 174 39.23 6.15 -16.36
CA ASN A 174 39.81 4.98 -15.70
C ASN A 174 40.38 5.37 -14.34
N LEU A 175 39.95 4.69 -13.27
CA LEU A 175 40.38 4.98 -11.89
C LEU A 175 41.88 4.92 -11.69
N LYS A 176 42.60 4.14 -12.52
CA LYS A 176 44.06 4.04 -12.48
C LYS A 176 44.76 5.39 -12.75
N ASN A 177 44.08 6.32 -13.40
CA ASN A 177 44.60 7.65 -13.75
C ASN A 177 44.42 8.68 -12.62
N PHE A 178 43.76 8.31 -11.51
CA PHE A 178 43.40 9.24 -10.43
C PHE A 178 44.00 8.79 -9.10
N THR A 179 44.54 9.75 -8.35
CA THR A 179 45.06 9.55 -6.99
C THR A 179 44.03 9.91 -5.92
N ASP A 180 43.02 10.71 -6.26
CA ASP A 180 42.00 11.21 -5.34
C ASP A 180 40.57 11.06 -5.89
N ALA A 181 39.62 10.72 -5.01
CA ALA A 181 38.24 10.39 -5.37
C ALA A 181 37.42 11.60 -5.80
N GLU A 182 37.69 12.77 -5.21
CA GLU A 182 36.96 14.00 -5.52
C GLU A 182 37.37 14.54 -6.90
N THR A 183 38.65 14.44 -7.25
CA THR A 183 39.12 14.76 -8.61
C THR A 183 38.50 13.87 -9.67
N TRP A 184 38.36 12.57 -9.39
CA TRP A 184 37.67 11.62 -10.28
C TRP A 184 36.17 11.92 -10.40
N LEU A 185 35.48 12.23 -9.30
CA LEU A 185 34.06 12.58 -9.36
C LEU A 185 33.82 13.85 -10.20
N ASN A 186 34.69 14.84 -10.09
CA ASN A 186 34.59 16.07 -10.85
C ASN A 186 34.79 15.84 -12.35
N THR A 187 35.70 14.95 -12.75
CA THR A 187 35.86 14.57 -14.16
C THR A 187 34.65 13.77 -14.66
N VAL A 188 34.05 12.88 -13.86
CA VAL A 188 32.79 12.19 -14.19
C VAL A 188 31.66 13.20 -14.42
N LYS A 189 31.49 14.19 -13.53
CA LYS A 189 30.48 15.25 -13.67
C LYS A 189 30.70 16.11 -14.93
N LEU A 190 31.95 16.45 -15.23
CA LEU A 190 32.30 17.21 -16.43
C LEU A 190 31.97 16.40 -17.69
N LYS A 191 32.35 15.13 -17.74
CA LYS A 191 32.06 14.25 -18.87
C LYS A 191 30.56 14.07 -19.08
N ARG A 192 29.78 13.95 -18.01
CA ARG A 192 28.31 13.89 -18.06
C ARG A 192 27.72 15.13 -18.71
N LYS A 193 28.25 16.30 -18.38
CA LYS A 193 27.84 17.57 -19.00
C LYS A 193 28.19 17.62 -20.50
N GLU A 194 29.40 17.23 -20.88
CA GLU A 194 29.82 17.17 -22.28
C GLU A 194 28.93 16.24 -23.13
N VAL A 195 28.66 15.03 -22.64
CA VAL A 195 27.82 14.04 -23.34
C VAL A 195 26.37 14.54 -23.44
N PHE A 196 25.86 15.21 -22.42
CA PHE A 196 24.52 15.81 -22.44
C PHE A 196 24.42 16.93 -23.48
N GLU A 197 25.39 17.83 -23.54
CA GLU A 197 25.45 18.90 -24.54
C GLU A 197 25.58 18.35 -25.96
N ALA A 198 26.41 17.33 -26.16
CA ALA A 198 26.54 16.64 -27.45
C ALA A 198 25.22 16.01 -27.91
N ARG A 199 24.49 15.35 -27.01
CA ARG A 199 23.16 14.80 -27.29
C ARG A 199 22.14 15.88 -27.66
N GLN A 200 22.17 17.01 -26.96
CA GLN A 200 21.26 18.13 -27.23
C GLN A 200 21.53 18.74 -28.61
N LYS A 201 22.80 18.87 -29.00
CA LYS A 201 23.20 19.30 -30.36
C LYS A 201 22.69 18.33 -31.42
N LEU A 202 22.95 17.03 -31.27
CA LEU A 202 22.44 16.01 -32.20
C LEU A 202 20.90 16.00 -32.32
N THR A 203 20.19 16.22 -31.21
CA THR A 203 18.72 16.32 -31.21
C THR A 203 18.23 17.58 -31.93
N SER A 204 18.92 18.71 -31.75
CA SER A 204 18.63 19.98 -32.43
C SER A 204 18.92 19.89 -33.93
N ASP A 205 20.03 19.27 -34.32
CA ASP A 205 20.41 19.09 -35.71
C ASP A 205 19.46 18.12 -36.43
N ARG A 206 18.98 17.08 -35.74
CA ARG A 206 17.89 16.22 -36.22
C ARG A 206 16.58 17.00 -36.39
N PHE A 207 16.21 17.87 -35.45
CA PHE A 207 15.00 18.68 -35.55
C PHE A 207 15.06 19.65 -36.75
N LYS A 208 16.23 20.25 -36.98
CA LYS A 208 16.47 21.14 -38.13
C LYS A 208 16.40 20.37 -39.46
N SER A 209 16.99 19.18 -39.55
CA SER A 209 16.93 18.37 -40.77
C SER A 209 15.53 17.85 -41.08
N THR A 210 14.74 17.47 -40.06
CA THR A 210 13.33 17.09 -40.26
C THR A 210 12.43 18.25 -40.72
N ASN A 211 12.76 19.49 -40.34
CA ASN A 211 11.94 20.66 -40.65
C ASN A 211 12.29 21.32 -42.01
N LEU A 212 13.51 21.11 -42.52
CA LEU A 212 13.93 21.57 -43.86
C LEU A 212 13.49 20.63 -45.00
N GLY A 213 13.16 19.37 -44.71
CA GLY A 213 12.81 18.36 -45.71
C GLY A 213 11.31 18.08 -45.92
N GLY A 214 10.40 18.73 -45.19
CA GLY A 214 8.95 18.55 -45.38
C GLY A 214 8.41 17.12 -45.15
N PHE A 215 9.19 16.21 -44.57
CA PHE A 215 8.77 14.84 -44.28
C PHE A 215 8.30 14.72 -42.83
N SER A 216 6.98 14.76 -42.63
CA SER A 216 6.34 14.39 -41.36
C SER A 216 6.16 12.87 -41.32
N PHE A 217 7.00 12.15 -40.57
CA PHE A 217 6.77 10.73 -40.28
C PHE A 217 5.85 10.59 -39.06
N THR A 218 4.58 10.94 -39.25
CA THR A 218 3.53 10.66 -38.27
C THR A 218 2.72 9.46 -38.73
N THR A 219 2.79 8.38 -37.95
CA THR A 219 1.90 7.20 -38.00
C THR A 219 1.75 6.50 -39.36
N ALA A 220 2.56 5.46 -39.57
CA ALA A 220 2.34 4.15 -40.22
C ALA A 220 1.41 3.95 -41.45
N ASN A 221 0.73 4.96 -42.02
CA ASN A 221 -0.28 4.75 -43.06
C ASN A 221 0.08 5.25 -44.47
N ASP A 222 1.26 5.82 -44.69
CA ASP A 222 1.63 6.30 -46.03
C ASP A 222 2.57 5.33 -46.74
N LEU A 223 1.97 4.31 -47.35
CA LEU A 223 2.62 3.36 -48.27
C LEU A 223 3.17 4.04 -49.55
N PHE A 224 2.93 5.34 -49.76
CA PHE A 224 3.41 6.07 -50.94
C PHE A 224 4.72 6.85 -50.73
N GLY A 225 5.12 7.12 -49.47
CA GLY A 225 6.32 7.93 -49.17
C GLY A 225 7.65 7.18 -49.22
N GLY A 226 7.63 5.84 -49.23
CA GLY A 226 8.83 4.99 -49.18
C GLY A 226 9.57 4.82 -50.51
N LEU A 227 8.97 5.22 -51.63
CA LEU A 227 9.55 5.02 -52.97
C LEU A 227 10.44 6.18 -53.46
N PHE A 228 10.51 7.29 -52.70
CA PHE A 228 11.25 8.50 -53.08
C PHE A 228 12.30 8.94 -52.06
N ALA A 229 12.51 8.19 -50.97
CA ALA A 229 13.58 8.46 -50.03
C ALA A 229 14.93 8.01 -50.62
N ASP A 230 15.85 8.95 -50.80
CA ASP A 230 17.19 8.66 -51.32
C ASP A 230 17.92 7.71 -50.33
N PRO A 231 18.44 6.54 -50.75
CA PRO A 231 19.10 5.59 -49.86
C PRO A 231 20.26 6.17 -49.02
N VAL A 232 20.82 7.30 -49.46
CA VAL A 232 21.87 8.05 -48.75
C VAL A 232 21.30 8.77 -47.52
N GLU A 233 20.14 9.40 -47.62
CA GLU A 233 19.49 10.12 -46.52
C GLU A 233 18.92 9.16 -45.47
N MET A 234 18.44 7.98 -45.89
CA MET A 234 17.97 6.97 -44.96
C MET A 234 19.10 6.37 -44.11
N LYS A 235 20.30 6.22 -44.70
CA LYS A 235 21.52 5.79 -43.98
C LYS A 235 21.98 6.83 -42.96
N SER A 236 22.05 8.11 -43.35
CA SER A 236 22.47 9.19 -42.42
C SER A 236 21.48 9.37 -41.27
N PHE A 237 20.18 9.20 -41.52
CA PHE A 237 19.16 9.19 -40.46
C PHE A 237 19.35 8.02 -39.50
N GLN A 238 19.60 6.82 -40.02
CA GLN A 238 19.83 5.63 -39.22
C GLN A 238 21.11 5.76 -38.37
N GLU A 239 22.20 6.32 -38.91
CA GLU A 239 23.43 6.63 -38.19
C GLU A 239 23.20 7.64 -37.07
N HIS A 240 22.52 8.76 -37.32
CA HIS A 240 22.16 9.74 -36.28
C HIS A 240 21.29 9.14 -35.16
N THR A 241 20.38 8.21 -35.48
CA THR A 241 19.59 7.53 -34.45
C THR A 241 20.43 6.59 -33.59
N MET A 242 21.46 5.94 -34.16
CA MET A 242 22.39 5.10 -33.41
C MET A 242 23.27 5.93 -32.49
N GLU A 243 23.83 7.05 -32.96
CA GLU A 243 24.62 7.97 -32.14
C GLU A 243 23.81 8.56 -30.97
N LEU A 244 22.53 8.86 -31.18
CA LEU A 244 21.67 9.41 -30.13
C LEU A 244 21.37 8.39 -29.03
N GLU A 245 21.13 7.13 -29.39
CA GLU A 245 20.95 6.04 -28.41
C GLU A 245 22.27 5.71 -27.69
N GLU A 246 23.41 5.79 -28.37
CA GLU A 246 24.73 5.65 -27.74
C GLU A 246 24.96 6.73 -26.67
N LYS A 247 24.75 8.01 -27.02
CA LYS A 247 24.89 9.13 -26.06
C LYS A 247 23.92 9.02 -24.89
N LYS A 248 22.72 8.48 -25.11
CA LYS A 248 21.72 8.23 -24.06
C LYS A 248 22.17 7.12 -23.10
N GLU A 249 22.76 6.05 -23.62
CA GLU A 249 23.37 5.00 -22.80
C GLU A 249 24.57 5.54 -22.01
N GLN A 250 25.42 6.35 -22.63
CA GLN A 250 26.56 7.04 -21.98
C GLN A 250 26.11 7.88 -20.77
N ILE A 251 25.04 8.68 -20.92
CA ILE A 251 24.47 9.48 -19.82
C ILE A 251 23.95 8.59 -18.69
N LYS A 252 23.23 7.51 -19.03
CA LYS A 252 22.74 6.56 -18.01
C LYS A 252 23.89 5.95 -17.20
N VAL A 253 25.02 5.65 -17.84
CA VAL A 253 26.24 5.16 -17.14
C VAL A 253 26.72 6.15 -16.12
N LEU A 254 26.87 7.41 -16.53
CA LEU A 254 27.40 8.45 -15.69
C LEU A 254 26.44 8.80 -14.55
N ASP A 255 25.13 8.90 -14.83
CA ASP A 255 24.12 9.17 -13.81
C ASP A 255 24.02 8.03 -12.77
N GLU A 256 24.18 6.77 -13.18
CA GLU A 256 24.19 5.62 -12.26
C GLU A 256 25.46 5.58 -11.40
N ILE A 257 26.62 5.93 -11.97
CA ILE A 257 27.87 6.11 -11.21
C ILE A 257 27.72 7.22 -10.17
N LEU A 258 27.17 8.37 -10.56
CA LEU A 258 26.95 9.51 -9.67
C LEU A 258 25.96 9.16 -8.56
N ALA A 259 24.85 8.48 -8.88
CA ALA A 259 23.85 8.05 -7.90
C ALA A 259 24.41 7.03 -6.89
N GLU A 260 25.24 6.08 -7.33
CA GLU A 260 25.88 5.14 -6.42
C GLU A 260 26.94 5.82 -5.55
N TYR A 261 27.66 6.81 -6.11
CA TYR A 261 28.62 7.61 -5.34
C TYR A 261 27.91 8.42 -4.27
N GLU A 262 26.85 9.13 -4.64
CA GLU A 262 26.01 9.84 -3.68
C GLU A 262 25.45 8.86 -2.65
N ARG A 263 24.98 7.67 -3.01
CA ARG A 263 24.49 6.67 -2.05
C ARG A 263 25.57 6.17 -1.07
N GLU A 264 26.79 5.99 -1.53
CA GLU A 264 27.90 5.42 -0.76
C GLU A 264 28.60 6.48 0.11
N PHE A 265 28.67 7.73 -0.36
CA PHE A 265 29.35 8.84 0.32
C PHE A 265 28.41 9.86 0.98
N SER A 266 27.12 9.94 0.62
CA SER A 266 26.09 10.67 1.39
C SER A 266 25.95 10.08 2.80
N LYS A 267 26.15 8.75 2.94
CA LYS A 267 26.25 8.09 4.26
C LYS A 267 27.42 8.60 5.11
N SER A 268 28.43 9.23 4.52
CA SER A 268 29.60 9.77 5.23
C SER A 268 29.60 11.29 5.41
N GLU A 269 28.86 12.05 4.61
CA GLU A 269 28.83 13.52 4.70
C GLU A 269 27.60 14.09 5.42
N THR A 270 26.56 13.30 5.67
CA THR A 270 25.60 13.67 6.70
C THR A 270 26.23 13.43 8.06
N ASN A 271 26.65 14.50 8.73
CA ASN A 271 26.82 14.58 10.19
C ASN A 271 25.49 14.36 10.94
N PHE A 272 24.66 13.39 10.52
CA PHE A 272 23.73 12.76 11.44
C PHE A 272 24.55 11.68 12.14
N SER A 273 24.92 11.95 13.39
CA SER A 273 25.18 10.88 14.34
C SER A 273 23.99 9.94 14.25
N PHE A 274 24.13 8.79 13.55
CA PHE A 274 23.08 7.79 13.49
C PHE A 274 22.87 7.26 14.92
N ASN A 275 21.92 7.87 15.62
CA ASN A 275 21.60 7.51 16.96
C ASN A 275 20.65 6.33 16.89
N LEU A 276 21.18 5.14 17.14
CA LEU A 276 20.38 3.92 17.17
C LEU A 276 19.22 4.05 18.17
N ALA A 277 19.38 4.82 19.26
CA ALA A 277 18.27 5.07 20.18
C ALA A 277 17.12 5.84 19.50
N GLU A 278 17.46 6.87 18.73
CA GLU A 278 16.49 7.70 17.98
C GLU A 278 15.77 6.89 16.90
N TYR A 279 16.47 5.98 16.22
CA TYR A 279 15.85 5.09 15.24
C TYR A 279 14.76 4.17 15.86
N TYR A 280 14.90 3.81 17.14
CA TYR A 280 13.94 3.00 17.88
C TYR A 280 12.93 3.83 18.67
N GLN A 281 12.71 5.10 18.31
CA GLN A 281 11.65 5.93 18.90
C GLN A 281 10.36 5.84 18.08
N LEU A 282 9.25 5.62 18.76
CA LEU A 282 7.91 5.75 18.21
C LEU A 282 7.38 7.14 18.56
N HIS A 283 7.15 7.95 17.54
CA HIS A 283 6.53 9.27 17.68
C HIS A 283 5.02 9.12 17.51
N VAL A 284 4.26 9.49 18.53
CA VAL A 284 2.79 9.47 18.55
C VAL A 284 2.29 10.91 18.60
N GLY A 285 1.82 11.42 17.47
CA GLY A 285 1.38 12.80 17.30
C GLY A 285 -0.13 12.88 17.14
N LEU A 286 -0.60 13.16 15.92
CA LEU A 286 -2.03 13.29 15.59
C LEU A 286 -2.83 12.03 15.91
N GLU A 287 -2.18 10.87 15.90
CA GLU A 287 -2.78 9.57 16.22
C GLU A 287 -3.45 9.56 17.60
N ARG A 288 -2.97 10.40 18.53
CA ARG A 288 -3.49 10.53 19.89
C ARG A 288 -4.98 10.89 19.92
N ILE A 289 -5.41 11.79 19.03
CA ILE A 289 -6.81 12.20 18.89
C ILE A 289 -7.52 11.45 17.77
N ARG A 290 -6.78 11.05 16.72
CA ARG A 290 -7.36 10.40 15.53
C ARG A 290 -7.90 9.00 15.80
N VAL A 291 -7.22 8.23 16.66
CA VAL A 291 -7.61 6.83 16.94
C VAL A 291 -8.92 6.77 17.75
N PRO A 292 -9.09 7.54 18.84
CA PRO A 292 -10.37 7.56 19.55
C PRO A 292 -11.52 8.15 18.72
N GLU A 293 -11.23 9.07 17.79
CA GLU A 293 -12.24 9.69 16.91
C GLU A 293 -13.02 8.67 16.07
N ILE A 294 -12.45 7.49 15.79
CA ILE A 294 -13.11 6.42 15.04
C ILE A 294 -14.46 6.01 15.68
N LEU A 295 -14.64 6.18 17.00
CA LEU A 295 -15.93 5.90 17.64
C LEU A 295 -17.03 6.89 17.24
N PHE A 296 -16.66 8.11 16.87
CA PHE A 296 -17.57 9.15 16.41
C PHE A 296 -17.62 9.20 14.87
N GLN A 297 -16.53 8.88 14.20
CA GLN A 297 -16.41 8.86 12.73
C GLN A 297 -15.82 7.52 12.23
N PRO A 298 -16.63 6.44 12.19
CA PRO A 298 -16.15 5.11 11.75
C PRO A 298 -15.70 5.07 10.29
N THR A 299 -16.19 5.98 9.46
CA THR A 299 -15.85 6.10 8.04
C THR A 299 -14.37 6.41 7.80
N MET A 300 -13.66 6.96 8.78
CA MET A 300 -12.21 7.21 8.71
C MET A 300 -11.38 5.93 8.48
N VAL A 301 -11.91 4.78 8.88
CA VAL A 301 -11.31 3.45 8.68
C VAL A 301 -12.09 2.58 7.69
N GLY A 302 -13.01 3.19 6.91
CA GLY A 302 -13.83 2.48 5.94
C GLY A 302 -14.94 1.61 6.54
N ILE A 303 -15.32 1.84 7.80
CA ILE A 303 -16.45 1.16 8.42
C ILE A 303 -17.73 1.95 8.11
N GLU A 304 -18.65 1.31 7.39
CA GLU A 304 -19.98 1.85 7.03
C GLU A 304 -20.99 1.66 8.18
N GLN A 305 -20.67 2.15 9.37
CA GLN A 305 -21.57 2.16 10.52
C GLN A 305 -21.72 3.58 11.06
N ALA A 306 -22.87 3.85 11.67
CA ALA A 306 -23.13 5.13 12.32
C ALA A 306 -22.16 5.34 13.49
N GLY A 307 -21.71 6.58 13.65
CA GLY A 307 -20.92 6.99 14.80
C GLY A 307 -21.69 6.92 16.12
N LEU A 308 -21.00 7.08 17.24
CA LEU A 308 -21.63 7.10 18.55
C LEU A 308 -22.66 8.23 18.68
N ALA A 309 -22.34 9.44 18.20
CA ALA A 309 -23.24 10.59 18.25
C ALA A 309 -24.53 10.35 17.45
N GLU A 310 -24.40 9.91 16.20
CA GLU A 310 -25.53 9.56 15.31
C GLU A 310 -26.38 8.43 15.91
N THR A 311 -25.74 7.45 16.54
CA THR A 311 -26.44 6.34 17.20
C THR A 311 -27.26 6.84 18.39
N ILE A 312 -26.71 7.74 19.21
CA ILE A 312 -27.42 8.36 20.33
C ILE A 312 -28.64 9.14 19.81
N GLU A 313 -28.45 9.96 18.78
CA GLU A 313 -29.53 10.73 18.16
C GLU A 313 -30.65 9.81 17.62
N MET A 314 -30.28 8.78 16.85
CA MET A 314 -31.22 7.81 16.30
C MET A 314 -32.01 7.10 17.41
N VAL A 315 -31.36 6.73 18.52
CA VAL A 315 -32.03 6.08 19.66
C VAL A 315 -32.99 7.04 20.34
N LEU A 316 -32.56 8.28 20.63
CA LEU A 316 -33.42 9.30 21.25
C LEU A 316 -34.64 9.61 20.39
N ALA A 317 -34.48 9.68 19.06
CA ALA A 317 -35.57 9.94 18.13
C ALA A 317 -36.69 8.89 18.16
N ARG A 318 -36.43 7.68 18.68
CA ARG A 318 -37.44 6.62 18.85
C ARG A 318 -38.36 6.82 20.06
N TYR A 319 -37.99 7.71 20.98
CA TYR A 319 -38.76 7.99 22.19
C TYR A 319 -39.59 9.26 22.05
N VAL A 320 -40.68 9.33 22.82
CA VAL A 320 -41.51 10.55 22.94
C VAL A 320 -40.69 11.66 23.60
N ILE A 321 -40.92 12.92 23.20
CA ILE A 321 -40.17 14.10 23.65
C ILE A 321 -40.01 14.17 25.18
N SER A 322 -41.05 13.79 25.94
CA SER A 322 -41.01 13.78 27.41
C SER A 322 -39.98 12.80 27.98
N ASP A 323 -39.77 11.66 27.33
CA ASP A 323 -38.83 10.63 27.79
C ASP A 323 -37.43 10.91 27.26
N GLN A 324 -37.29 11.51 26.08
CA GLN A 324 -36.00 11.97 25.58
C GLN A 324 -35.29 12.90 26.57
N GLN A 325 -36.04 13.80 27.21
CA GLN A 325 -35.48 14.70 28.22
C GLN A 325 -34.98 13.94 29.46
N LYS A 326 -35.75 12.99 29.96
CA LYS A 326 -35.37 12.16 31.11
C LYS A 326 -34.13 11.30 30.82
N LEU A 327 -34.03 10.77 29.60
CA LEU A 327 -32.88 9.99 29.14
C LEU A 327 -31.62 10.86 29.05
N ALA A 328 -31.73 12.07 28.47
CA ALA A 328 -30.62 13.01 28.36
C ALA A 328 -30.10 13.53 29.72
N GLU A 329 -30.98 13.63 30.72
CA GLU A 329 -30.60 14.01 32.09
C GLU A 329 -29.86 12.89 32.86
N ASN A 330 -29.87 11.66 32.34
CA ASN A 330 -29.31 10.49 33.01
C ASN A 330 -28.43 9.67 32.06
N VAL A 331 -27.40 10.31 31.50
CA VAL A 331 -26.41 9.62 30.66
C VAL A 331 -25.27 9.10 31.53
N PHE A 332 -25.07 7.79 31.55
CA PHE A 332 -23.99 7.15 32.31
C PHE A 332 -23.00 6.46 31.38
N ILE A 333 -21.72 6.83 31.47
CA ILE A 333 -20.64 6.31 30.63
C ILE A 333 -19.85 5.25 31.42
N THR A 334 -19.71 4.05 30.85
CA THR A 334 -18.98 2.93 31.45
C THR A 334 -18.22 2.13 30.39
N GLY A 335 -17.36 1.20 30.82
CA GLY A 335 -16.55 0.34 29.96
C GLY A 335 -15.12 0.84 29.75
N GLY A 336 -14.29 0.00 29.12
CA GLY A 336 -12.85 0.26 29.03
C GLY A 336 -12.46 1.50 28.22
N CYS A 337 -13.22 1.85 27.18
CA CYS A 337 -12.98 3.06 26.38
C CYS A 337 -13.28 4.35 27.15
N ALA A 338 -14.15 4.29 28.16
CA ALA A 338 -14.49 5.43 28.99
C ALA A 338 -13.34 5.88 29.91
N LYS A 339 -12.28 5.07 30.02
CA LYS A 339 -11.05 5.44 30.75
C LYS A 339 -10.22 6.50 30.00
N LEU A 340 -10.41 6.62 28.68
CA LEU A 340 -9.68 7.62 27.90
C LEU A 340 -10.11 9.04 28.31
N PRO A 341 -9.16 9.98 28.42
CA PRO A 341 -9.47 11.36 28.80
C PRO A 341 -10.46 12.02 27.84
N PHE A 342 -11.24 12.96 28.37
CA PHE A 342 -12.15 13.86 27.65
C PHE A 342 -13.36 13.21 26.95
N ILE A 343 -13.65 11.94 27.20
CA ILE A 343 -14.84 11.27 26.65
C ILE A 343 -16.15 11.91 27.14
N LYS A 344 -16.17 12.35 28.41
CA LYS A 344 -17.35 12.97 29.02
C LYS A 344 -17.66 14.28 28.31
N GLU A 345 -16.67 15.14 28.21
CA GLU A 345 -16.74 16.46 27.59
C GLU A 345 -17.08 16.37 26.11
N ARG A 346 -16.55 15.35 25.41
CA ARG A 346 -16.92 15.08 24.02
C ARG A 346 -18.40 14.69 23.92
N ILE A 347 -18.90 13.76 24.74
CA ILE A 347 -20.31 13.37 24.74
C ILE A 347 -21.22 14.55 25.12
N GLU A 348 -20.83 15.39 26.07
CA GLU A 348 -21.56 16.61 26.43
C GLU A 348 -21.67 17.57 25.24
N THR A 349 -20.60 17.73 24.46
CA THR A 349 -20.57 18.57 23.25
C THR A 349 -21.52 18.03 22.18
N GLU A 350 -21.50 16.71 21.94
CA GLU A 350 -22.40 16.07 20.98
C GLU A 350 -23.87 16.18 21.42
N LEU A 351 -24.16 15.96 22.72
CA LEU A 351 -25.51 16.11 23.27
C LEU A 351 -26.00 17.55 23.16
N LEU A 352 -25.13 18.54 23.40
CA LEU A 352 -25.48 19.95 23.22
C LEU A 352 -25.83 20.27 21.76
N ALA A 353 -25.12 19.68 20.80
CA ALA A 353 -25.33 19.91 19.37
C ALA A 353 -26.63 19.27 18.85
N MET A 354 -26.97 18.06 19.32
CA MET A 354 -28.16 17.32 18.84
C MET A 354 -29.46 17.71 19.55
N ARG A 355 -29.40 18.31 20.75
CA ARG A 355 -30.59 18.59 21.57
C ARG A 355 -31.14 20.00 21.31
N PRO A 356 -32.46 20.23 21.51
CA PRO A 356 -33.05 21.56 21.39
C PRO A 356 -32.39 22.57 22.33
N PHE A 357 -32.33 23.83 21.89
CA PHE A 357 -31.80 24.95 22.69
C PHE A 357 -32.48 25.02 24.07
N GLN A 358 -31.68 25.25 25.12
CA GLN A 358 -32.09 25.26 26.55
C GLN A 358 -32.54 23.92 27.15
N SER A 359 -32.44 22.82 26.40
CA SER A 359 -32.63 21.49 27.01
C SER A 359 -31.53 21.21 28.03
N LYS A 360 -31.88 20.43 29.06
CA LYS A 360 -30.92 20.01 30.09
C LYS A 360 -30.41 18.61 29.76
N PHE A 361 -29.14 18.38 30.01
CA PHE A 361 -28.53 17.06 29.97
C PHE A 361 -27.53 16.95 31.10
N ASN A 362 -27.25 15.73 31.52
CA ASN A 362 -26.26 15.46 32.55
C ASN A 362 -25.56 14.13 32.24
N VAL A 363 -24.24 14.21 32.13
CA VAL A 363 -23.37 13.10 31.77
C VAL A 363 -22.52 12.73 32.97
N GLN A 364 -22.63 11.49 33.40
CA GLN A 364 -21.90 10.92 34.52
C GLN A 364 -20.94 9.86 34.00
N LEU A 365 -19.67 9.99 34.39
CA LEU A 365 -18.67 8.98 34.15
C LEU A 365 -18.61 8.05 35.37
N ALA A 366 -18.50 6.74 35.14
CA ALA A 366 -18.24 5.77 36.19
C ALA A 366 -16.95 6.11 36.97
N ASP A 367 -16.94 5.87 38.29
CA ASP A 367 -15.77 6.12 39.14
C ASP A 367 -14.61 5.18 38.74
N ASP A 368 -14.93 3.91 38.47
CA ASP A 368 -14.01 2.92 37.91
C ASP A 368 -14.69 2.22 36.71
N PRO A 369 -14.55 2.78 35.49
CA PRO A 369 -15.23 2.25 34.31
C PRO A 369 -14.90 0.79 33.95
N LEU A 370 -13.82 0.24 34.50
CA LEU A 370 -13.42 -1.15 34.28
C LEU A 370 -14.07 -2.11 35.28
N LEU A 371 -14.12 -1.75 36.57
CA LEU A 371 -14.58 -2.65 37.63
C LEU A 371 -16.02 -2.40 38.07
N ASP A 372 -16.63 -1.25 37.75
CA ASP A 372 -17.96 -0.90 38.25
C ASP A 372 -19.06 -1.85 37.79
N ALA A 373 -18.96 -2.41 36.59
CA ALA A 373 -19.87 -3.46 36.13
C ALA A 373 -19.83 -4.69 37.06
N TRP A 374 -18.63 -5.12 37.46
CA TRP A 374 -18.44 -6.25 38.37
C TRP A 374 -18.86 -5.89 39.80
N ARG A 375 -18.52 -4.69 40.29
CA ARG A 375 -18.93 -4.21 41.62
C ARG A 375 -20.46 -4.12 41.73
N GLY A 376 -21.13 -3.64 40.68
CA GLY A 376 -22.58 -3.59 40.57
C GLY A 376 -23.20 -4.99 40.63
N ALA A 377 -22.70 -5.93 39.82
CA ALA A 377 -23.16 -7.32 39.84
C ALA A 377 -22.92 -7.99 41.20
N ARG A 378 -21.77 -7.77 41.83
CA ARG A 378 -21.46 -8.25 43.18
C ARG A 378 -22.44 -7.69 44.20
N LYS A 379 -22.67 -6.38 44.20
CA LYS A 379 -23.62 -5.73 45.13
C LYS A 379 -25.05 -6.24 44.92
N TRP A 380 -25.44 -6.48 43.67
CA TRP A 380 -26.74 -7.07 43.34
C TRP A 380 -26.87 -8.51 43.82
N ALA A 381 -25.84 -9.34 43.63
CA ALA A 381 -25.81 -10.74 44.04
C ALA A 381 -25.71 -10.92 45.56
N LEU A 382 -25.12 -9.98 46.29
CA LEU A 382 -25.09 -10.01 47.76
C LEU A 382 -26.49 -9.83 48.39
N ASN A 383 -27.47 -9.34 47.64
CA ASN A 383 -28.85 -9.29 48.09
C ASN A 383 -29.54 -10.65 47.85
N GLU A 384 -29.82 -11.39 48.93
CA GLU A 384 -30.44 -12.71 48.86
C GLU A 384 -31.82 -12.71 48.19
N GLU A 385 -32.60 -11.64 48.31
CA GLU A 385 -33.92 -11.55 47.70
C GLU A 385 -33.81 -11.51 46.17
N ASN A 386 -32.82 -10.77 45.65
CA ASN A 386 -32.54 -10.70 44.22
C ASN A 386 -32.14 -12.07 43.68
N LEU A 387 -31.25 -12.76 44.37
CA LEU A 387 -30.83 -14.10 43.98
C LEU A 387 -32.01 -15.07 43.96
N LYS A 388 -32.83 -15.13 45.02
CA LYS A 388 -33.99 -16.03 45.06
C LYS A 388 -34.98 -15.77 43.93
N LYS A 389 -35.20 -14.49 43.60
CA LYS A 389 -36.19 -14.09 42.59
C LYS A 389 -35.71 -14.33 41.16
N PHE A 390 -34.45 -14.01 40.85
CA PHE A 390 -33.96 -13.92 39.46
C PHE A 390 -32.91 -14.97 39.09
N SER A 391 -32.42 -15.79 40.03
CA SER A 391 -31.57 -16.94 39.67
C SER A 391 -32.40 -18.12 39.15
N VAL A 392 -31.84 -18.85 38.19
CA VAL A 392 -32.40 -20.10 37.67
C VAL A 392 -31.86 -21.25 38.51
N THR A 393 -32.75 -22.03 39.12
CA THR A 393 -32.32 -23.20 39.89
C THR A 393 -31.94 -24.36 38.95
N ARG A 394 -31.17 -25.31 39.46
CA ARG A 394 -30.82 -26.51 38.67
C ARG A 394 -32.07 -27.27 38.20
N GLN A 395 -33.08 -27.42 39.05
CA GLN A 395 -34.34 -28.08 38.69
C GLN A 395 -35.06 -27.30 37.58
N GLU A 396 -35.16 -25.98 37.69
CA GLU A 396 -35.78 -25.15 36.64
C GLU A 396 -35.04 -25.26 35.30
N TYR A 397 -33.70 -25.36 35.33
CA TYR A 397 -32.89 -25.55 34.13
C TYR A 397 -33.12 -26.93 33.49
N GLU A 398 -33.20 -27.99 34.30
CA GLU A 398 -33.46 -29.36 33.82
C GLU A 398 -34.88 -29.49 33.21
N GLU A 399 -35.87 -28.77 33.75
CA GLU A 399 -37.25 -28.77 33.24
C GLU A 399 -37.46 -27.87 32.02
N LYS A 400 -36.87 -26.66 32.01
CA LYS A 400 -37.13 -25.62 31.00
C LYS A 400 -36.05 -25.53 29.92
N GLY A 401 -34.92 -26.20 30.10
CA GLY A 401 -33.80 -26.23 29.17
C GLY A 401 -32.85 -25.03 29.27
N GLY A 402 -31.80 -25.06 28.46
CA GLY A 402 -30.72 -24.08 28.51
C GLY A 402 -31.05 -22.69 27.97
N ASP A 403 -32.10 -22.57 27.18
CA ASP A 403 -32.52 -21.29 26.59
C ASP A 403 -33.36 -20.46 27.57
N TYR A 404 -33.79 -21.06 28.69
CA TYR A 404 -34.64 -20.38 29.67
C TYR A 404 -33.85 -19.37 30.52
N LEU A 405 -34.34 -18.14 30.54
CA LEU A 405 -33.84 -17.06 31.40
C LEU A 405 -35.02 -16.45 32.15
N LYS A 406 -34.81 -16.09 33.42
CA LYS A 406 -35.81 -15.33 34.19
C LYS A 406 -35.81 -13.88 33.72
N ASP A 407 -37.01 -13.35 33.45
CA ASP A 407 -37.17 -11.95 33.09
C ASP A 407 -36.70 -11.04 34.23
N HIS A 408 -35.78 -10.14 33.91
CA HIS A 408 -35.23 -9.14 34.81
C HIS A 408 -35.15 -7.81 34.06
N MET A 409 -35.43 -6.69 34.74
CA MET A 409 -35.51 -5.36 34.11
C MET A 409 -34.20 -4.92 33.43
N CYS A 410 -33.06 -5.46 33.89
CA CYS A 410 -31.74 -5.19 33.32
C CYS A 410 -31.19 -6.34 32.46
N SER A 411 -32.01 -7.35 32.13
CA SER A 411 -31.64 -8.47 31.27
C SER A 411 -32.37 -8.36 29.93
N ASN A 412 -31.88 -9.10 28.94
CA ASN A 412 -32.66 -9.34 27.72
C ASN A 412 -33.98 -10.03 28.07
N HIS A 413 -35.04 -9.66 27.37
CA HIS A 413 -36.33 -10.32 27.50
C HIS A 413 -36.22 -11.76 27.01
N PHE A 414 -36.77 -12.70 27.77
CA PHE A 414 -36.83 -14.09 27.33
C PHE A 414 -37.81 -14.22 26.16
N VAL A 415 -37.33 -14.77 25.05
CA VAL A 415 -38.16 -15.11 23.89
C VAL A 415 -38.08 -16.61 23.68
N SER A 416 -39.20 -17.30 23.82
CA SER A 416 -39.27 -18.74 23.57
C SER A 416 -38.95 -19.03 22.11
N LEU A 417 -37.94 -19.86 21.85
CA LEU A 417 -37.66 -20.31 20.49
C LEU A 417 -38.87 -21.08 19.94
N PRO A 418 -39.25 -20.87 18.66
CA PRO A 418 -40.28 -21.68 18.03
C PRO A 418 -39.88 -23.16 18.09
N ALA A 419 -40.86 -24.04 18.31
CA ALA A 419 -40.61 -25.48 18.33
C ALA A 419 -39.88 -25.90 17.04
N PRO A 420 -38.83 -26.74 17.14
CA PRO A 420 -38.10 -27.18 15.96
C PRO A 420 -39.06 -27.84 14.98
N VAL A 421 -39.12 -27.34 13.75
CA VAL A 421 -39.93 -27.90 12.69
C VAL A 421 -39.50 -29.35 12.51
N LYS A 422 -40.37 -30.29 12.90
CA LYS A 422 -40.17 -31.72 12.60
C LYS A 422 -40.08 -31.82 11.07
N LYS A 423 -38.89 -32.08 10.54
CA LYS A 423 -38.71 -32.45 9.13
C LYS A 423 -39.42 -33.80 8.94
N THR A 424 -40.71 -33.76 8.61
CA THR A 424 -41.42 -34.97 8.18
C THR A 424 -40.76 -35.43 6.90
N LEU A 425 -40.11 -36.58 6.98
CA LEU A 425 -39.47 -37.26 5.87
C LEU A 425 -40.44 -37.33 4.69
N VAL A 426 -39.96 -36.93 3.51
CA VAL A 426 -40.64 -37.15 2.24
C VAL A 426 -40.79 -38.66 2.06
N ALA A 427 -41.97 -39.19 2.40
CA ALA A 427 -42.35 -40.55 2.11
C ALA A 427 -42.68 -40.65 0.61
N THR A 428 -41.79 -41.35 -0.11
CA THR A 428 -42.07 -42.20 -1.28
C THR A 428 -43.03 -41.63 -2.34
N ALA A 429 -42.45 -41.03 -3.39
CA ALA A 429 -43.12 -40.91 -4.68
C ALA A 429 -43.34 -42.31 -5.27
N THR A 430 -44.61 -42.70 -5.35
CA THR A 430 -45.12 -43.85 -6.11
C THR A 430 -44.95 -43.56 -7.61
N SER A 431 -44.41 -44.53 -8.35
CA SER A 431 -44.29 -44.47 -9.80
C SER A 431 -45.66 -44.57 -10.49
N PRO A 432 -45.87 -43.89 -11.64
CA PRO A 432 -47.15 -43.90 -12.36
C PRO A 432 -47.29 -45.14 -13.28
N PRO A 433 -48.53 -45.58 -13.61
CA PRO A 433 -48.76 -46.76 -14.44
C PRO A 433 -48.87 -46.47 -15.95
N ALA A 434 -48.59 -47.53 -16.70
CA ALA A 434 -49.06 -47.91 -18.05
C ALA A 434 -48.59 -47.11 -19.29
N GLY A 435 -47.71 -47.75 -20.07
CA GLY A 435 -47.55 -47.51 -21.51
C GLY A 435 -47.72 -48.81 -22.29
N THR A 436 -48.85 -48.98 -22.98
CA THR A 436 -49.05 -50.01 -24.01
C THR A 436 -49.27 -49.31 -25.34
N LYS A 437 -48.31 -49.44 -26.27
CA LYS A 437 -48.58 -49.34 -27.70
C LYS A 437 -47.77 -50.41 -28.43
N GLN A 438 -48.52 -51.35 -29.00
CA GLN A 438 -48.05 -52.32 -29.99
C GLN A 438 -47.68 -51.61 -31.28
N GLU A 439 -46.63 -52.09 -31.95
CA GLU A 439 -46.65 -52.64 -33.31
C GLU A 439 -45.27 -52.53 -33.94
N GLN A 440 -44.64 -53.67 -34.22
CA GLN A 440 -43.98 -53.88 -35.51
C GLN A 440 -43.80 -55.39 -35.73
N LYS A 441 -44.60 -55.88 -36.68
CA LYS A 441 -44.46 -57.15 -37.39
C LYS A 441 -43.31 -57.03 -38.37
N ILE A 442 -42.57 -58.10 -38.61
CA ILE A 442 -42.11 -58.68 -39.90
C ILE A 442 -41.15 -59.82 -39.52
N THR A 443 -41.59 -61.08 -39.71
CA THR A 443 -41.22 -62.01 -40.80
C THR A 443 -39.75 -62.40 -40.79
#